data_AF-A0AA96N4Z0-F1
#
_entry.id   AF-A0AA96N4Z0-F1
#
_cell.length_a   1.000
_cell.length_b   1.000
_cell.length_c   1.000
_cell.angle_alpha   90.00
_cell.angle_beta   90.00
_cell.angle_gamma   90.00
#
_symmetry.space_group_name_H-M   'P 1'
#
loop_
_entity.id
_entity.type
_entity.pdbx_description
1 polymer ?
#
loop_
_entity_poly.entity_id
_entity_poly.type
_entity_poly.pdbx_seq_one_letter_code
_entity_poly.pdbx_strand_id
1 'polypeptide(L)'
;MPQKNPKKLSLIPEELVRFSSLSGWMEVSARMGDAPQSGLMFVPFHFGSRKKEAANELTAGFVDLLSKQSPFKQSACKIEKIRRKHKVAAYESLDFFVGQYSLSAEDLKDAKINISLKPFMPYRQKI
;
A
#
# COMPACT_ATOMS: atom_id res chain seq x y z
N MET A 1 -2.33 -5.48 -9.20
CA MET A 1 -2.05 -4.21 -9.91
C MET A 1 -0.95 -4.47 -10.94
N PRO A 2 -0.97 -3.84 -12.13
CA PRO A 2 0.06 -3.97 -13.17
C PRO A 2 1.47 -3.64 -12.67
N GLN A 3 2.47 -4.45 -13.03
CA GLN A 3 3.88 -4.25 -12.67
C GLN A 3 4.51 -2.92 -13.10
N LYS A 4 3.93 -2.23 -14.10
CA LYS A 4 4.44 -0.95 -14.62
C LYS A 4 3.99 0.26 -13.79
N ASN A 5 2.90 0.12 -13.03
CA ASN A 5 2.32 1.18 -12.23
C ASN A 5 2.94 1.41 -10.81
N PRO A 6 3.62 0.45 -10.13
CA PRO A 6 4.15 0.65 -8.78
C PRO A 6 5.35 1.59 -8.78
N LYS A 7 6.15 1.64 -9.86
CA LYS A 7 7.30 2.57 -9.98
C LYS A 7 6.86 4.03 -10.00
N LYS A 8 5.71 4.32 -10.64
CA LYS A 8 5.10 5.66 -10.61
C LYS A 8 4.54 6.02 -9.24
N LEU A 9 4.06 5.02 -8.50
CA LEU A 9 3.46 5.19 -7.17
C LEU A 9 4.46 4.96 -6.03
N SER A 10 5.71 4.58 -6.34
CA SER A 10 6.74 4.12 -5.40
C SER A 10 6.17 3.14 -4.35
N LEU A 11 5.50 2.08 -4.80
CA LEU A 11 4.90 1.04 -3.95
C LEU A 11 5.80 -0.21 -3.90
N ILE A 12 5.94 -0.80 -2.72
CA ILE A 12 6.59 -2.10 -2.52
C ILE A 12 5.53 -3.22 -2.65
N PRO A 13 5.89 -4.44 -3.14
CA PRO A 13 5.04 -5.60 -3.00
C PRO A 13 4.54 -5.81 -1.56
N GLU A 14 3.27 -6.21 -1.43
CA GLU A 14 2.58 -6.43 -0.15
C GLU A 14 2.41 -5.19 0.73
N GLU A 15 2.82 -4.01 0.27
CA GLU A 15 2.63 -2.75 1.00
C GLU A 15 1.14 -2.48 1.23
N LEU A 16 0.80 -2.03 2.43
CA LEU A 16 -0.56 -1.68 2.80
C LEU A 16 -0.97 -0.35 2.14
N VAL A 17 -2.06 -0.40 1.37
CA VAL A 17 -2.60 0.75 0.65
C VAL A 17 -4.06 0.98 1.01
N ARG A 18 -4.47 2.24 0.99
CA ARG A 18 -5.88 2.63 1.07
C ARG A 18 -6.40 2.91 -0.33
N PHE A 19 -7.54 2.30 -0.64
CA PHE A 19 -8.34 2.64 -1.80
C PHE A 19 -9.53 3.47 -1.36
N SER A 20 -9.79 4.58 -2.03
CA SER A 20 -10.96 5.43 -1.78
C SER A 20 -11.73 5.68 -3.06
N SER A 21 -13.06 5.66 -2.95
CA SER A 21 -14.01 6.03 -3.99
C SER A 21 -15.00 7.05 -3.41
N LEU A 22 -15.97 7.47 -4.22
CA LEU A 22 -17.07 8.31 -3.72
C LEU A 22 -17.93 7.60 -2.66
N SER A 23 -18.02 6.27 -2.71
CA SER A 23 -18.91 5.49 -1.84
C SER A 23 -18.28 5.11 -0.51
N GLY A 24 -16.94 5.11 -0.43
CA GLY A 24 -16.24 4.64 0.76
C GLY A 24 -14.78 4.35 0.49
N TRP A 25 -14.18 3.60 1.40
CA TRP A 25 -12.75 3.27 1.34
C TRP A 25 -12.46 1.91 1.98
N MET A 26 -11.35 1.30 1.54
CA MET A 26 -10.84 0.04 2.05
C MET A 26 -9.32 0.04 2.16
N GLU A 27 -8.77 -0.85 2.99
CA GLU A 27 -7.33 -1.02 3.18
C GLU A 27 -6.93 -2.47 2.92
N VAL A 28 -6.00 -2.69 1.99
CA VAL A 28 -5.52 -4.04 1.65
C VAL A 28 -4.05 -4.00 1.23
N SER A 29 -3.38 -5.15 1.26
CA SER A 29 -2.02 -5.30 0.75
C SER A 29 -2.00 -5.33 -0.78
N ALA A 30 -1.10 -4.55 -1.39
CA ALA A 30 -0.97 -4.49 -2.83
C ALA A 30 -0.17 -5.68 -3.37
N ARG A 31 -0.76 -6.45 -4.29
CA ARG A 31 -0.02 -7.47 -5.07
C ARG A 31 0.20 -7.01 -6.51
N MET A 32 1.42 -7.18 -6.98
CA MET A 32 1.81 -6.87 -8.35
C MET A 32 1.61 -8.10 -9.24
N GLY A 33 1.16 -7.89 -10.47
CA GLY A 33 0.98 -8.95 -11.45
C GLY A 33 0.65 -8.38 -12.82
N ASP A 34 0.75 -9.20 -13.85
CA ASP A 34 0.64 -8.75 -15.24
C ASP A 34 -0.77 -8.92 -15.82
N ALA A 35 -1.68 -9.56 -15.08
CA ALA A 35 -3.05 -9.79 -15.51
C ALA A 35 -3.90 -8.51 -15.67
N PRO A 36 -3.86 -7.51 -14.77
CA PRO A 36 -4.62 -6.27 -14.95
C PRO A 36 -3.86 -5.29 -15.84
N GLN A 37 -4.58 -4.62 -16.75
CA GLN A 37 -4.05 -3.57 -17.61
C GLN A 37 -3.54 -2.35 -16.80
N SER A 38 -2.65 -1.56 -17.40
CA SER A 38 -2.15 -0.31 -16.80
C SER A 38 -3.31 0.62 -16.44
N GLY A 39 -3.35 1.10 -15.20
CA GLY A 39 -4.44 1.94 -14.69
C GLY A 39 -5.64 1.17 -14.14
N LEU A 40 -5.71 -0.14 -14.35
CA LEU A 40 -6.73 -1.00 -13.78
C LEU A 40 -6.20 -1.72 -12.53
N MET A 41 -7.10 -1.92 -11.58
CA MET A 41 -6.84 -2.75 -10.42
C MET A 41 -7.95 -3.77 -10.27
N PHE A 42 -7.56 -4.94 -9.79
CA PHE A 42 -8.49 -6.01 -9.48
C PHE A 42 -8.54 -6.17 -7.96
N VAL A 43 -9.75 -6.12 -7.42
CA VAL A 43 -10.01 -6.37 -6.00
C VAL A 43 -11.00 -7.54 -5.92
N PRO A 44 -10.63 -8.66 -5.30
CA PRO A 44 -11.56 -9.76 -5.13
C PRO A 44 -12.62 -9.38 -4.08
N PHE A 45 -13.89 -9.73 -4.33
CA PHE A 45 -15.01 -9.36 -3.47
C PHE A 45 -15.29 -10.35 -2.33
N HIS A 46 -14.61 -11.50 -2.34
CA HIS A 46 -14.79 -12.57 -1.35
C HIS A 46 -13.97 -12.35 -0.06
N PHE A 47 -13.01 -11.43 -0.06
CA PHE A 47 -12.07 -11.26 1.04
C PHE A 47 -12.41 -10.01 1.85
N GLY A 48 -12.63 -10.21 3.14
CA GLY A 48 -12.88 -9.16 4.11
C GLY A 48 -13.22 -9.76 5.47
N SER A 49 -12.20 -10.04 6.28
CA SER A 49 -12.40 -10.57 7.65
C SER A 49 -12.51 -9.44 8.68
N ARG A 50 -12.03 -8.24 8.30
CA ARG A 50 -12.01 -7.03 9.14
C ARG A 50 -12.89 -5.93 8.56
N LYS A 51 -13.28 -4.98 9.44
CA LYS A 51 -14.29 -3.94 9.20
C LYS A 51 -14.13 -3.04 7.97
N LYS A 52 -13.02 -3.09 7.18
CA LYS A 52 -12.76 -2.20 6.02
C LYS A 52 -11.87 -2.81 4.93
N GLU A 53 -12.04 -4.10 4.66
CA GLU A 53 -11.30 -4.82 3.60
C GLU A 53 -12.21 -5.19 2.41
N ALA A 54 -13.52 -5.00 2.53
CA ALA A 54 -14.49 -5.45 1.55
C ALA A 54 -14.57 -4.51 0.33
N ALA A 55 -14.51 -5.08 -0.87
CA ALA A 55 -14.64 -4.35 -2.13
C ALA A 55 -16.01 -3.65 -2.31
N ASN A 56 -17.05 -4.15 -1.63
CA ASN A 56 -18.39 -3.57 -1.70
C ASN A 56 -18.44 -2.14 -1.12
N GLU A 57 -17.52 -1.79 -0.20
CA GLU A 57 -17.39 -0.43 0.33
C GLU A 57 -16.98 0.59 -0.75
N LEU A 58 -16.43 0.14 -1.88
CA LEU A 58 -16.07 0.98 -3.02
C LEU A 58 -17.14 1.01 -4.12
N THR A 59 -18.14 0.12 -4.04
CA THR A 59 -19.11 -0.08 -5.11
C THR A 59 -20.25 0.90 -4.95
N ALA A 60 -20.57 1.63 -6.02
CA ALA A 60 -21.62 2.64 -5.98
C ALA A 60 -23.01 2.01 -5.81
N GLY A 61 -23.84 2.63 -4.97
CA GLY A 61 -25.18 2.13 -4.64
C GLY A 61 -26.26 2.40 -5.69
N PHE A 62 -25.91 2.87 -6.89
CA PHE A 62 -26.89 3.02 -7.96
C PHE A 62 -27.12 1.67 -8.64
N VAL A 63 -28.39 1.39 -8.95
CA VAL A 63 -28.82 0.17 -9.62
C VAL A 63 -29.57 0.54 -10.89
N ASP A 64 -29.54 -0.37 -11.87
CA ASP A 64 -30.40 -0.25 -13.04
C ASP A 64 -31.88 -0.16 -12.60
N LEU A 65 -32.63 0.77 -13.18
CA LEU A 65 -33.98 1.09 -12.72
C LEU A 65 -34.97 -0.06 -12.98
N LEU A 66 -34.75 -0.83 -14.05
CA LEU A 66 -35.61 -1.93 -14.45
C LEU A 66 -35.27 -3.22 -13.71
N SER A 67 -34.02 -3.67 -13.79
CA SER A 67 -33.59 -4.97 -13.28
C SER A 67 -33.11 -4.95 -11.83
N LYS A 68 -32.87 -3.77 -11.25
CA LYS A 68 -32.21 -3.57 -9.95
C LYS A 68 -30.81 -4.19 -9.87
N GLN A 69 -30.21 -4.59 -10.99
CA GLN A 69 -28.84 -5.06 -11.03
C GLN A 69 -27.89 -3.89 -10.82
N SER A 70 -26.81 -4.12 -10.08
CA SER A 70 -25.73 -3.14 -10.05
C SER A 70 -25.12 -3.09 -11.45
N PRO A 71 -25.08 -1.90 -12.09
CA PRO A 71 -24.65 -1.79 -13.48
C PRO A 71 -23.15 -2.02 -13.63
N PHE A 72 -22.36 -1.95 -12.54
CA PHE A 72 -20.90 -1.98 -12.65
C PHE A 72 -20.20 -2.63 -11.45
N LYS A 73 -19.31 -3.60 -11.72
CA LYS A 73 -18.26 -4.08 -10.80
C LYS A 73 -16.97 -3.24 -10.90
N GLN A 74 -17.12 -1.98 -11.29
CA GLN A 74 -16.02 -1.04 -11.48
C GLN A 74 -16.36 0.27 -10.78
N SER A 75 -15.34 0.90 -10.21
CA SER A 75 -15.45 2.18 -9.53
C SER A 75 -14.17 2.97 -9.78
N ALA A 76 -14.31 4.28 -9.95
CA ALA A 76 -13.15 5.16 -10.03
C ALA A 76 -12.57 5.31 -8.62
N CYS A 77 -11.33 4.85 -8.45
CA CYS A 77 -10.69 4.79 -7.14
C CYS A 77 -9.37 5.57 -7.13
N LYS A 78 -9.10 6.22 -6.01
CA LYS A 78 -7.80 6.80 -5.66
C LYS A 78 -7.03 5.82 -4.78
N ILE A 79 -5.71 5.78 -4.96
CA ILE A 79 -4.79 4.97 -4.16
C ILE A 79 -3.95 5.87 -3.28
N GLU A 80 -3.87 5.52 -1.99
CA GLU A 80 -3.05 6.22 -1.01
C GLU A 80 -2.16 5.23 -0.25
N LYS A 81 -0.91 5.62 0.00
CA LYS A 81 0.07 4.81 0.73
C LYS A 81 -0.13 4.98 2.23
N ILE A 82 -0.30 3.88 2.96
CA ILE A 82 -0.34 3.90 4.42
C ILE A 82 1.06 3.57 4.95
N ARG A 83 1.91 4.60 5.08
CA ARG A 83 3.26 4.44 5.65
C ARG A 83 3.32 4.93 7.07
N ARG A 84 3.89 4.12 7.96
CA ARG A 84 4.32 4.55 9.29
C ARG A 84 5.81 4.90 9.23
N LYS A 85 6.19 6.04 9.79
CA LYS A 85 7.61 6.40 9.94
C LYS A 85 8.19 5.55 11.05
N HIS A 86 9.14 4.68 10.72
CA HIS A 86 9.92 3.97 11.72
C HIS A 86 11.10 4.85 12.15
N LYS A 87 11.21 5.11 13.45
CA LYS A 87 12.36 5.82 14.02
C LYS A 87 13.43 4.79 14.28
N VAL A 88 14.43 4.79 13.42
CA VAL A 88 15.57 3.86 13.48
C VAL A 88 16.45 4.24 14.67
N ALA A 89 16.74 3.29 15.55
CA ALA A 89 17.72 3.47 16.62
C ALA A 89 19.14 3.41 16.04
N ALA A 90 20.13 4.04 16.68
CA ALA A 90 21.48 4.21 16.11
C ALA A 90 22.23 2.89 15.78
N TYR A 91 21.74 1.74 16.26
CA TYR A 91 22.31 0.41 16.00
C TYR A 91 21.59 -0.38 14.89
N GLU A 92 20.51 0.16 14.33
CA GLU A 92 19.75 -0.50 13.28
C GLU A 92 20.26 0.00 11.91
N SER A 93 21.05 -0.85 11.22
CA SER A 93 21.52 -0.58 9.86
C SER A 93 20.48 -0.99 8.81
N LEU A 94 20.62 -0.49 7.58
CA LEU A 94 19.77 -0.92 6.45
C LEU A 94 19.77 -2.44 6.25
N ASP A 95 20.90 -3.09 6.48
CA ASP A 95 21.07 -4.54 6.35
C ASP A 95 20.24 -5.33 7.36
N PHE A 96 20.01 -4.77 8.56
CA PHE A 96 19.11 -5.36 9.56
C PHE A 96 17.67 -5.41 9.06
N PHE A 97 17.20 -4.37 8.38
CA PHE A 97 15.84 -4.32 7.83
C PHE A 97 15.66 -5.24 6.61
N VAL A 98 16.69 -5.37 5.77
CA VAL A 98 16.70 -6.32 4.64
C VAL A 98 16.53 -7.75 5.14
N GLY A 99 17.28 -8.13 6.18
CA GLY A 99 17.20 -9.48 6.77
C GLY A 99 15.88 -9.77 7.48
N GLN A 100 15.33 -8.79 8.22
CA GLN A 100 14.13 -9.00 9.03
C GLN A 100 12.83 -9.03 8.20
N TYR A 101 12.75 -8.25 7.12
CA TYR A 101 11.52 -8.10 6.33
C TYR A 101 11.55 -8.81 4.97
N SER A 102 12.64 -9.54 4.66
CA SER A 102 12.84 -10.17 3.34
C SER A 102 12.66 -9.19 2.16
N LEU A 103 13.05 -7.92 2.38
CA LEU A 103 12.95 -6.84 1.39
C LEU A 103 14.33 -6.58 0.78
N SER A 104 14.41 -6.34 -0.53
CA SER A 104 15.69 -5.98 -1.14
C SER A 104 16.10 -4.54 -0.79
N ALA A 105 17.41 -4.26 -0.79
CA ALA A 105 17.91 -2.90 -0.59
C ALA A 105 17.44 -1.91 -1.68
N GLU A 106 17.07 -2.43 -2.84
CA GLU A 106 16.52 -1.67 -3.98
C GLU A 106 15.07 -1.27 -3.71
N ASP A 107 14.24 -2.18 -3.18
CA ASP A 107 12.85 -1.89 -2.81
C ASP A 107 12.77 -0.82 -1.71
N LEU A 108 13.70 -0.85 -0.75
CA LEU A 108 13.80 0.16 0.31
C LEU A 108 14.17 1.55 -0.23
N LYS A 109 15.05 1.60 -1.24
CA LYS A 109 15.43 2.85 -1.92
C LYS A 109 14.27 3.39 -2.77
N ASP A 110 13.61 2.53 -3.53
CA ASP A 110 12.45 2.87 -4.37
C ASP A 110 11.26 3.38 -3.53
N ALA A 111 11.11 2.86 -2.32
CA ALA A 111 10.12 3.33 -1.36
C ALA A 111 10.43 4.69 -0.74
N LYS A 112 11.54 5.36 -1.03
CA LYS A 112 11.89 6.67 -0.44
C LYS A 112 11.66 6.68 1.08
N ILE A 113 12.15 5.65 1.78
CA ILE A 113 11.97 5.57 3.24
C ILE A 113 12.64 6.80 3.85
N ASN A 114 11.83 7.68 4.44
CA ASN A 114 12.29 8.83 5.22
C ASN A 114 12.87 8.32 6.54
N ILE A 115 14.07 7.75 6.48
CA ILE A 115 14.84 7.39 7.67
C ILE A 115 15.33 8.70 8.28
N SER A 116 14.74 9.11 9.40
CA SER A 116 15.27 10.21 10.18
C SER A 116 16.42 9.67 11.04
N LEU A 117 17.63 9.70 10.48
CA LEU A 117 18.85 9.41 11.23
C LEU A 117 19.09 10.58 12.20
N LYS A 118 19.01 10.33 13.51
CA LYS A 118 19.67 11.24 14.47
C LYS A 118 21.17 10.93 14.42
N PRO A 119 22.04 11.94 14.25
CA PRO A 119 23.48 11.70 14.29
C PRO A 119 23.87 11.14 15.67
N PHE A 120 24.67 10.08 15.65
CA PHE A 120 25.30 9.53 16.84
C PHE A 120 26.24 10.60 17.43
N MET A 121 25.86 11.17 18.58
CA MET A 121 26.80 11.93 19.41
C MET A 121 27.56 10.91 20.27
N PRO A 122 28.86 10.65 20.02
CA PRO A 122 29.63 9.80 20.90
C PRO A 122 29.65 10.41 22.30
N TYR A 123 29.33 9.59 23.30
CA TYR A 123 29.40 9.95 24.71
C TYR A 123 30.82 10.44 25.00
N ARG A 124 31.00 11.73 25.34
CA ARG A 124 32.27 12.22 25.89
C ARG A 124 32.53 11.45 27.18
N GLN A 125 33.49 10.52 27.16
CA GLN A 125 34.10 10.02 28.38
C GLN A 125 34.74 11.24 29.07
N LYS A 126 34.19 11.61 30.23
CA LYS A 126 34.86 12.53 31.15
C LYS A 126 36.07 11.79 31.69
N ILE A 127 37.26 12.27 31.33
CA ILE A 127 38.51 12.02 32.05
C ILE A 127 38.48 12.85 33.32
#